data_AF-A0A836SRN7-F1
#
_entry.id   AF-A0A836SRN7-F1
#
_cell.length_a   1.000
_cell.length_b   1.000
_cell.length_c   1.000
_cell.angle_alpha   90.00
_cell.angle_beta   90.00
_cell.angle_gamma   90.00
#
_symmetry.space_group_name_H-M   'P 1'
#
loop_
_entity.id
_entity.type
_entity.pdbx_description
1 polymer ?
#
loop_
_entity_poly.entity_id
_entity_poly.type
_entity_poly.pdbx_seq_one_letter_code
_entity_poly.pdbx_strand_id
1 'polypeptide(L)'
;MEIPYGEINGNILKVRFSSADFSIASVLAAIRMHLDMIEELGVAFLGAETEVAASPQVFTPIPIVATFQFLGKGKVKETLEKVYRTVWAGVVNTFPDEPAWACAKRDYGAFITAQADLLRARIESLKAEE
;
A
#
# COMPACT_ATOMS: atom_id res chain seq x y z
N MET A 1 -2.53 -22.48 4.59
CA MET A 1 -2.97 -21.44 5.54
C MET A 1 -3.93 -20.50 4.81
N GLU A 2 -4.86 -19.85 5.50
CA GLU A 2 -5.56 -18.70 4.91
C GLU A 2 -4.64 -17.48 4.93
N ILE A 3 -4.49 -16.81 3.78
CA ILE A 3 -3.66 -15.62 3.59
C ILE A 3 -4.57 -14.45 3.21
N PRO A 4 -5.27 -13.82 4.17
CA PRO A 4 -6.18 -12.72 3.86
C PRO A 4 -5.44 -11.58 3.16
N TYR A 5 -6.03 -11.03 2.10
CA TYR A 5 -5.38 -10.02 1.24
C TYR A 5 -4.06 -10.48 0.59
N GLY A 6 -3.73 -11.76 0.70
CA GLY A 6 -2.59 -12.41 0.05
C GLY A 6 -3.06 -13.41 -1.01
N GLU A 7 -2.25 -13.60 -2.03
CA GLU A 7 -2.49 -14.60 -3.06
C GLU A 7 -1.17 -15.25 -3.44
N ILE A 8 -1.11 -16.59 -3.38
CA ILE A 8 0.03 -17.37 -3.86
C ILE A 8 -0.37 -18.06 -5.15
N ASN A 9 0.29 -17.71 -6.25
CA ASN A 9 0.13 -18.35 -7.55
C ASN A 9 1.48 -18.92 -8.01
N GLY A 10 1.63 -20.24 -7.90
CA GLY A 10 2.89 -20.92 -8.20
C GLY A 10 4.02 -20.46 -7.28
N ASN A 11 5.00 -19.75 -7.83
CA ASN A 11 6.14 -19.18 -7.11
C ASN A 11 6.00 -17.68 -6.82
N ILE A 12 4.84 -17.08 -7.08
CA ILE A 12 4.58 -15.65 -6.85
C ILE A 12 3.66 -15.48 -5.65
N LEU A 13 4.02 -14.59 -4.74
CA LEU A 13 3.16 -14.05 -3.69
C LEU A 13 2.79 -12.61 -4.02
N LYS A 14 1.50 -12.31 -4.04
CA LYS A 14 0.97 -10.95 -4.06
C LYS A 14 0.34 -10.63 -2.72
N VAL A 15 0.70 -9.50 -2.12
CA VAL A 15 0.11 -8.98 -0.88
C VAL A 15 -0.56 -7.65 -1.19
N ARG A 16 -1.82 -7.52 -0.80
CA ARG A 16 -2.64 -6.34 -1.09
C ARG A 16 -2.88 -5.53 0.18
N PHE A 17 -2.75 -4.22 0.06
CA PHE A 17 -3.03 -3.25 1.11
C PHE A 17 -4.04 -2.22 0.61
N SER A 18 -4.92 -1.77 1.50
CA SER A 18 -5.88 -0.71 1.21
C SER A 18 -5.19 0.65 1.23
N SER A 19 -5.32 1.44 0.17
CA SER A 19 -4.80 2.81 0.16
C SER A 19 -5.57 3.76 1.10
N ALA A 20 -6.70 3.34 1.69
CA ALA A 20 -7.37 4.12 2.73
C ALA A 20 -6.58 4.12 4.03
N ASP A 21 -5.89 3.01 4.30
CA ASP A 21 -5.20 2.75 5.56
C ASP A 21 -3.68 2.96 5.42
N PHE A 22 -3.13 2.64 4.25
CA PHE A 22 -1.70 2.67 3.99
C PHE A 22 -1.35 3.54 2.78
N SER A 23 -0.15 4.10 2.78
CA SER A 23 0.46 4.65 1.58
C SER A 23 1.43 3.63 0.97
N ILE A 24 1.68 3.71 -0.34
CA ILE A 24 2.71 2.87 -0.97
C ILE A 24 4.08 3.08 -0.31
N ALA A 25 4.38 4.31 0.13
CA ALA A 25 5.62 4.64 0.81
C ALA A 25 5.76 3.92 2.16
N SER A 26 4.69 3.86 2.97
CA SER A 26 4.71 3.13 4.24
C SER A 26 4.85 1.62 4.04
N VAL A 27 4.21 1.06 3.02
CA VAL A 27 4.35 -0.38 2.68
C VAL A 27 5.79 -0.69 2.25
N LEU A 28 6.38 0.14 1.38
CA LEU A 28 7.77 -0.03 0.94
C LEU A 28 8.77 0.13 2.10
N ALA A 29 8.54 1.09 2.99
CA ALA A 29 9.37 1.27 4.19
C ALA A 29 9.34 0.02 5.08
N ALA A 30 8.16 -0.56 5.31
CA ALA A 30 8.00 -1.78 6.08
C ALA A 30 8.72 -2.98 5.45
N ILE A 31 8.56 -3.17 4.13
CA ILE A 31 9.22 -4.26 3.38
C ILE A 31 10.74 -4.09 3.44
N ARG A 32 11.24 -2.86 3.28
CA ARG A 32 12.68 -2.56 3.28
C ARG A 32 13.38 -3.01 4.56
N MET A 33 12.73 -2.93 5.72
CA MET A 33 13.33 -3.38 7.00
C MET A 33 13.57 -4.89 7.08
N HIS A 34 12.91 -5.66 6.21
CA HIS A 34 12.97 -7.12 6.21
C HIS A 34 13.52 -7.70 4.92
N LEU A 35 14.01 -6.85 4.01
CA LEU A 35 14.39 -7.25 2.66
C LEU A 35 15.54 -8.27 2.68
N ASP A 36 16.58 -8.03 3.48
CA ASP A 36 17.74 -8.92 3.61
C ASP A 36 17.31 -10.34 4.02
N MET A 37 16.41 -10.45 5.00
CA MET A 37 15.88 -11.75 5.45
C MET A 37 14.97 -12.41 4.39
N ILE A 38 14.18 -11.64 3.66
CA ILE A 38 13.35 -12.15 2.56
C ILE A 38 14.25 -12.72 1.44
N GLU A 39 15.37 -12.05 1.14
CA GLU A 39 16.37 -12.52 0.18
C GLU A 39 17.08 -13.79 0.66
N GLU A 40 17.45 -13.88 1.94
CA GLU A 40 18.02 -15.11 2.54
C GLU A 40 17.08 -16.31 2.45
N LEU A 41 15.77 -16.09 2.48
CA LEU A 41 14.76 -17.13 2.26
C LEU A 41 14.64 -17.57 0.79
N GLY A 42 15.43 -16.98 -0.11
CA GLY A 42 15.38 -17.23 -1.55
C GLY A 42 14.17 -16.61 -2.23
N VAL A 43 13.66 -15.49 -1.70
CA VAL A 43 12.54 -14.74 -2.28
C VAL A 43 13.02 -13.36 -2.72
N ALA A 44 12.75 -13.00 -3.96
CA ALA A 44 13.01 -11.67 -4.49
C ALA A 44 11.75 -10.78 -4.36
N PHE A 45 11.93 -9.55 -3.92
CA PHE A 45 10.88 -8.53 -4.02
C PHE A 45 10.89 -7.94 -5.43
N LEU A 46 9.78 -8.08 -6.16
CA LEU A 46 9.66 -7.60 -7.54
C LEU A 46 9.19 -6.14 -7.63
N GLY A 47 8.59 -5.62 -6.57
CA GLY A 47 8.10 -4.25 -6.51
C GLY A 47 6.72 -4.12 -5.89
N ALA A 48 6.26 -2.87 -5.77
CA ALA A 48 4.90 -2.54 -5.37
C ALA A 48 4.27 -1.58 -6.38
N GLU A 49 2.98 -1.75 -6.63
CA GLU A 49 2.21 -0.94 -7.56
C GLU A 49 0.86 -0.55 -6.96
N THR A 50 0.26 0.51 -7.48
CA THR A 50 -1.15 0.85 -7.27
C THR A 50 -1.86 0.78 -8.61
N GLU A 51 -3.08 0.24 -8.63
CA GLU A 51 -3.89 0.30 -9.85
C GLU A 51 -4.09 1.75 -10.31
N VAL A 52 -3.94 2.01 -11.60
CA VAL A 52 -4.23 3.31 -12.19
C VAL A 52 -5.71 3.34 -12.55
N ALA A 53 -6.51 4.10 -11.80
CA ALA A 53 -7.92 4.28 -12.11
C ALA A 53 -8.08 5.00 -13.46
N ALA A 54 -8.86 4.42 -14.38
CA ALA A 54 -9.11 4.97 -15.71
C ALA A 54 -9.99 6.25 -15.69
N SER A 55 -10.64 6.52 -14.56
CA SER A 55 -11.47 7.71 -14.35
C SER A 55 -11.14 8.35 -12.99
N PRO A 56 -11.42 9.65 -12.81
CA PRO A 56 -11.29 10.29 -11.49
C PRO A 56 -12.29 9.64 -10.53
N GLN A 57 -11.84 8.68 -9.73
CA GLN A 57 -12.64 8.11 -8.67
C GLN A 57 -12.43 8.93 -7.41
N VAL A 58 -13.50 9.60 -6.98
CA VAL A 58 -13.49 10.30 -5.71
C VAL A 58 -13.78 9.27 -4.62
N PHE A 59 -12.82 9.06 -3.71
CA PHE A 59 -12.95 8.26 -2.48
C PHE A 59 -12.97 6.72 -2.59
N THR A 60 -12.63 6.10 -3.72
CA THR A 60 -12.47 4.64 -3.77
C THR A 60 -11.03 4.24 -3.44
N PRO A 61 -10.79 3.46 -2.36
CA PRO A 61 -9.45 2.97 -2.05
C PRO A 61 -8.94 2.07 -3.18
N ILE A 62 -7.72 2.32 -3.62
CA ILE A 62 -7.04 1.54 -4.64
C ILE A 62 -6.15 0.51 -3.94
N PRO A 63 -6.10 -0.75 -4.39
CA PRO A 63 -5.19 -1.73 -3.82
C PRO A 63 -3.74 -1.34 -4.13
N ILE A 64 -2.92 -1.27 -3.09
CA ILE A 64 -1.46 -1.32 -3.19
C ILE A 64 -1.08 -2.80 -3.24
N VAL A 65 -0.41 -3.24 -4.30
CA VAL A 65 -0.03 -4.64 -4.51
C VAL A 65 1.49 -4.77 -4.43
N ALA A 66 1.98 -5.47 -3.41
CA ALA A 66 3.39 -5.85 -3.27
C ALA A 66 3.60 -7.27 -3.82
N THR A 67 4.56 -7.44 -4.72
CA THR A 67 4.81 -8.72 -5.40
C THR A 67 6.17 -9.30 -5.03
N PHE A 68 6.18 -10.59 -4.71
CA PHE A 68 7.36 -11.35 -4.33
C PHE A 68 7.44 -12.63 -5.16
N GLN A 69 8.66 -13.07 -5.48
CA GLN A 69 8.89 -14.27 -6.27
C GLN A 69 9.90 -15.19 -5.56
N PHE A 70 9.52 -16.44 -5.36
CA PHE A 70 10.43 -17.46 -4.86
C PHE A 70 11.35 -17.95 -5.98
N LEU A 71 12.66 -17.78 -5.75
CA LEU A 71 13.76 -18.19 -6.62
C LEU A 71 14.61 -19.32 -6.02
N GLY A 72 14.40 -19.63 -4.73
CA GLY A 72 15.14 -20.65 -4.00
C GLY A 72 14.78 -22.09 -4.39
N LYS A 73 15.36 -23.04 -3.63
CA LYS A 73 15.04 -24.47 -3.71
C LYS A 73 14.24 -24.89 -2.49
N GLY A 74 13.28 -25.80 -2.65
CA GLY A 74 12.53 -26.39 -1.55
C GLY A 74 11.04 -26.04 -1.58
N LYS A 75 10.46 -25.86 -0.39
CA LYS A 75 9.01 -25.77 -0.20
C LYS A 75 8.47 -24.36 -0.43
N VAL A 76 8.26 -24.03 -1.70
CA VAL A 76 7.75 -22.74 -2.21
C VAL A 76 6.62 -22.17 -1.33
N LYS A 77 5.54 -22.94 -1.14
CA LYS A 77 4.35 -22.46 -0.42
C LYS A 77 4.65 -22.10 1.04
N GLU A 78 5.40 -22.93 1.75
CA GLU A 78 5.74 -22.67 3.16
C GLU A 78 6.63 -21.42 3.28
N THR A 79 7.56 -21.22 2.34
CA THR A 79 8.40 -20.03 2.32
C THR A 79 7.61 -18.76 2.02
N LEU A 80 6.73 -18.79 1.02
CA LEU A 80 5.88 -17.64 0.69
C LEU A 80 4.89 -17.32 1.81
N GLU A 81 4.34 -18.33 2.49
CA GLU A 81 3.49 -18.12 3.68
C GLU A 81 4.29 -17.46 4.83
N LYS A 82 5.59 -17.75 4.98
CA LYS A 82 6.47 -17.05 5.95
C LYS A 82 6.72 -15.61 5.54
N VAL A 83 7.06 -15.35 4.27
CA VAL A 83 7.26 -13.98 3.76
C VAL A 83 6.00 -13.14 3.95
N TYR A 84 4.81 -13.69 3.66
CA TYR A 84 3.54 -13.03 3.93
C TYR A 84 3.42 -12.55 5.39
N ARG A 85 3.76 -13.41 6.36
CA ARG A 85 3.72 -13.04 7.80
C ARG A 85 4.75 -11.97 8.13
N THR A 86 5.96 -12.08 7.59
CA THR A 86 7.03 -11.10 7.79
C THR A 86 6.62 -9.72 7.31
N VAL A 87 6.04 -9.64 6.11
CA VAL A 87 5.58 -8.36 5.54
C VAL A 87 4.50 -7.73 6.43
N TRP A 88 3.50 -8.52 6.86
CA TRP A 88 2.46 -8.02 7.76
C TRP A 88 3.01 -7.58 9.12
N ALA A 89 3.94 -8.34 9.69
CA ALA A 89 4.61 -7.97 10.94
C ALA A 89 5.36 -6.64 10.78
N GLY A 90 6.09 -6.47 9.66
CA GLY A 90 6.75 -5.22 9.32
C GLY A 90 5.77 -4.06 9.26
N VAL A 91 4.66 -4.22 8.52
CA VAL A 91 3.63 -3.17 8.37
C VAL A 91 3.05 -2.78 9.72
N VAL A 92 2.69 -3.75 10.57
CA VAL A 92 2.16 -3.50 11.92
C VAL A 92 3.19 -2.78 12.79
N ASN A 93 4.46 -3.22 12.77
CA ASN A 93 5.52 -2.61 13.57
C ASN A 93 5.89 -1.18 13.11
N THR A 94 5.67 -0.86 11.84
CA THR A 94 5.86 0.50 11.29
C THR A 94 4.61 1.36 11.37
N PHE A 95 3.48 0.80 11.80
CA PHE A 95 2.24 1.55 11.85
C PHE A 95 2.37 2.68 12.89
N PRO A 96 2.02 3.92 12.55
CA PRO A 96 2.08 5.02 13.50
C PRO A 96 1.19 4.74 14.71
N ASP A 97 1.57 5.27 15.86
CA ASP A 97 0.68 5.28 17.01
C ASP A 97 -0.58 6.10 16.73
N GLU A 98 -1.63 5.85 17.52
CA GLU A 98 -2.93 6.49 17.33
C GLU A 98 -2.86 8.04 17.26
N PRO A 99 -2.06 8.73 18.11
CA PRO A 99 -1.88 10.18 18.00
C PRO A 99 -1.24 10.63 16.68
N ALA A 100 -0.16 9.98 16.23
CA ALA A 100 0.49 10.34 14.97
C ALA A 100 -0.43 10.06 13.78
N TRP A 101 -1.16 8.95 13.82
CA TRP A 101 -2.16 8.60 12.81
C TRP A 101 -3.30 9.63 12.74
N ALA A 102 -3.86 10.03 13.89
CA ALA A 102 -4.93 11.02 13.97
C ALA A 102 -4.49 12.39 13.46
N CYS A 103 -3.27 12.84 13.80
CA CYS A 103 -2.69 14.07 13.26
C CYS A 103 -2.55 14.01 11.73
N ALA A 104 -1.98 12.92 11.20
CA ALA A 104 -1.83 12.75 9.76
C ALA A 104 -3.17 12.75 9.02
N LYS A 105 -4.22 12.13 9.59
CA LYS A 105 -5.57 12.14 9.01
C LYS A 105 -6.22 13.52 9.04
N ARG A 106 -6.06 14.29 10.12
CA ARG A 106 -6.53 15.67 10.20
C ARG A 106 -5.87 16.53 9.12
N ASP A 107 -4.55 16.44 8.99
CA ASP A 107 -3.78 17.24 8.05
C ASP A 107 -4.14 16.88 6.59
N TYR A 108 -4.38 15.59 6.32
CA TYR A 108 -4.92 15.15 5.03
C TYR A 108 -6.33 15.71 4.77
N GLY A 109 -7.20 15.72 5.78
CA GLY A 109 -8.53 16.34 5.67
C GLY A 109 -8.46 17.82 5.30
N ALA A 110 -7.57 18.58 5.94
CA ALA A 110 -7.36 20.00 5.64
C ALA A 110 -6.87 20.22 4.19
N PHE A 111 -5.96 19.37 3.72
CA PHE A 111 -5.50 19.41 2.33
C PHE A 111 -6.66 19.20 1.33
N ILE A 112 -7.53 18.22 1.59
CA ILE A 112 -8.70 17.94 0.74
C ILE A 112 -9.67 19.12 0.74
N THR A 113 -9.95 19.73 1.89
CA THR A 113 -10.80 20.92 1.98
C THR A 113 -10.23 22.06 1.15
N ALA A 114 -8.92 22.31 1.23
CA ALA A 114 -8.25 23.35 0.44
C ALA A 114 -8.37 23.09 -1.08
N GLN A 115 -8.22 21.84 -1.52
CA GLN A 115 -8.44 21.47 -2.93
C GLN A 115 -9.89 21.71 -3.38
N ALA A 116 -10.86 21.37 -2.52
CA ALA A 116 -12.28 21.60 -2.82
C ALA A 116 -12.61 23.09 -2.92
N ASP A 117 -12.06 23.92 -2.03
CA ASP A 117 -12.27 25.37 -2.06
C ASP A 117 -11.63 25.99 -3.31
N LEU A 118 -10.45 25.53 -3.73
CA LEU A 118 -9.81 25.96 -4.97
C LEU A 118 -10.66 25.62 -6.20
N LEU A 119 -11.27 24.42 -6.22
CA LEU A 119 -12.20 24.03 -7.29
C LEU A 119 -13.45 24.89 -7.30
N ARG A 120 -14.04 25.20 -6.14
CA ARG A 120 -15.19 26.11 -6.04
C ARG A 120 -14.86 27.50 -6.55
N ALA A 121 -13.76 28.09 -6.07
CA ALA A 121 -13.31 29.41 -6.50
C ALA A 121 -13.08 29.47 -8.02
N ARG A 122 -12.53 28.40 -8.60
CA ARG A 122 -12.35 28.30 -10.06
C ARG A 122 -13.68 28.29 -10.81
N ILE A 123 -14.67 27.56 -10.33
CA ILE A 123 -16.01 27.52 -10.94
C ILE A 123 -16.71 28.88 -10.82
N GLU A 124 -16.61 29.54 -9.66
CA GLU A 124 -17.19 30.87 -9.44
C GLU A 124 -16.55 31.94 -10.31
N SER A 125 -15.21 31.92 -10.46
CA SER A 125 -14.49 32.83 -11.35
C SER A 125 -14.94 32.68 -12.80
N LEU A 126 -15.10 31.45 -13.29
CA LEU A 126 -15.55 31.19 -14.67
C LEU A 126 -16.97 31.69 -14.93
N LYS A 127 -17.85 31.65 -13.92
CA LYS A 127 -19.23 32.19 -14.01
C LYS A 127 -19.29 33.71 -13.95
N ALA A 128 -18.29 34.37 -13.38
CA ALA A 128 -18.23 35.83 -13.26
C ALA A 128 -17.68 36.51 -14.52
N GLU A 129 -17.04 35.75 -15.41
CA GLU A 129 -16.51 36.21 -16.70
C GLU A 129 -17.51 36.05 -17.88
N GLU A 130 -18.65 35.38 -17.66
CA GLU A 130 -19.81 35.32 -18.57
C GLU A 130 -20.82 36.44 -18.29
#